data_AF-A0A9P5MIS6-F1
#
_entry.id   AF-A0A9P5MIS6-F1
#
_cell.length_a   1.000
_cell.length_b   1.000
_cell.length_c   1.000
_cell.angle_alpha   90.00
_cell.angle_beta   90.00
_cell.angle_gamma   90.00
#
_symmetry.space_group_name_H-M   'P 1'
#
loop_
_entity.id
_entity.type
_entity.pdbx_description
1 polymer ?
#
loop_
_entity_poly.entity_id
_entity_poly.type
_entity_poly.pdbx_seq_one_letter_code
_entity_poly.pdbx_strand_id
1 'polypeptide(L)'
;MADIVPTPAAPAASTAPSKGIMDKFKLDGKVCAVTGGARGLGFEMLRGFCEAGAAGIAILDVLQEHGEEAIKEINTDFGIPASFYRVDVRDHVAVEEAINGIVRDFGSLDVLLCSAGVVDNLPAETYPADRFKRVMDINLNGLFFACQSAGKHMIESGRGGSIINIASMSGHIVNYPQPQSAYNASKAAVIHLSKSLAAEWAPHKIRVNTISPGYM
;
A
#
# COMPACT_ATOMS: atom_id res chain seq x y z
N MET A 1 -30.32 12.55 19.38
CA MET A 1 -30.65 11.77 18.17
C MET A 1 -29.87 12.42 17.03
N ALA A 2 -28.85 11.74 16.52
CA ALA A 2 -28.07 12.25 15.40
C ALA A 2 -28.74 11.78 14.10
N ASP A 3 -29.13 12.73 13.26
CA ASP A 3 -29.77 12.46 11.98
C ASP A 3 -28.82 11.70 11.06
N ILE A 4 -29.17 10.44 10.77
CA ILE A 4 -28.48 9.61 9.78
C ILE A 4 -28.90 10.14 8.41
N VAL A 5 -28.04 10.98 7.81
CA VAL A 5 -28.19 11.41 6.43
C VAL A 5 -28.09 10.18 5.52
N PRO A 6 -29.04 9.93 4.59
CA PRO A 6 -28.98 8.77 3.71
C PRO A 6 -27.76 8.84 2.80
N THR A 7 -26.92 7.80 2.82
CA THR A 7 -25.81 7.64 1.90
C THR A 7 -26.33 7.65 0.45
N PRO A 8 -25.76 8.47 -0.46
CA PRO A 8 -26.14 8.45 -1.87
C PRO A 8 -25.96 7.04 -2.46
N ALA A 9 -26.93 6.60 -3.26
CA ALA A 9 -26.82 5.33 -3.97
C ALA A 9 -25.55 5.31 -4.83
N ALA A 10 -24.75 4.25 -4.72
CA ALA A 10 -23.56 4.09 -5.53
C ALA A 10 -23.95 4.11 -7.02
N PRO A 11 -23.22 4.85 -7.89
CA PRO A 11 -23.37 4.70 -9.33
C PRO A 11 -23.09 3.26 -9.69
N ALA A 12 -23.90 2.72 -10.61
CA ALA A 12 -23.81 1.35 -11.05
C ALA A 12 -22.37 1.02 -11.49
N ALA A 13 -21.79 -0.04 -10.91
CA ALA A 13 -20.60 -0.66 -11.47
C ALA A 13 -20.86 -0.94 -12.95
N SER A 14 -19.86 -0.70 -13.81
CA SER A 14 -19.95 -1.04 -15.23
C SER A 14 -20.47 -2.48 -15.38
N THR A 15 -21.68 -2.62 -15.93
CA THR A 15 -22.40 -3.90 -16.05
C THR A 15 -22.00 -4.66 -17.31
N ALA A 16 -21.02 -4.18 -18.07
CA ALA A 16 -20.50 -4.90 -19.22
C ALA A 16 -19.72 -6.12 -18.72
N PRO A 17 -20.10 -7.36 -19.09
CA PRO A 17 -19.38 -8.55 -18.68
C PRO A 17 -17.94 -8.46 -19.18
N SER A 18 -16.96 -8.61 -18.27
CA SER A 18 -15.55 -8.75 -18.62
C SER A 18 -15.40 -9.89 -19.63
N LYS A 19 -14.77 -9.65 -20.79
CA LYS A 19 -14.68 -10.64 -21.88
C LYS A 19 -13.79 -11.85 -21.54
N GLY A 20 -13.03 -11.80 -20.43
CA GLY A 20 -12.29 -12.93 -19.85
C GLY A 20 -11.74 -12.64 -18.44
N ILE A 21 -11.12 -13.64 -17.81
CA ILE A 21 -10.52 -13.52 -16.46
C ILE A 21 -9.43 -12.45 -16.40
N MET A 22 -8.60 -12.35 -17.44
CA MET A 22 -7.51 -11.34 -17.50
C MET A 22 -8.05 -9.92 -17.61
N ASP A 23 -9.21 -9.72 -18.25
CA ASP A 23 -9.83 -8.39 -18.32
C ASP A 23 -10.25 -7.87 -16.94
N LYS A 24 -10.49 -8.76 -15.97
CA LYS A 24 -10.81 -8.36 -14.58
C LYS A 24 -9.59 -7.83 -13.83
N PHE A 25 -8.39 -8.10 -14.31
CA PHE A 25 -7.13 -7.68 -13.69
C PHE A 25 -6.51 -6.46 -14.34
N LYS A 26 -7.09 -5.94 -15.44
CA LYS A 26 -6.59 -4.75 -16.12
C LYS A 26 -6.63 -3.51 -15.23
N LEU A 27 -5.57 -2.72 -15.33
CA LEU A 27 -5.38 -1.44 -14.65
C LEU A 27 -5.34 -0.27 -15.63
N ASP A 28 -5.94 -0.43 -16.81
CA ASP A 28 -6.03 0.61 -17.83
C ASP A 28 -6.55 1.93 -17.21
N GLY A 29 -5.77 3.01 -17.38
CA GLY A 29 -6.11 4.33 -16.85
C GLY A 29 -5.94 4.51 -15.34
N LYS A 30 -5.36 3.53 -14.63
CA LYS A 30 -5.15 3.59 -13.17
C LYS A 30 -3.74 4.02 -12.81
N VAL A 31 -3.63 4.93 -11.85
CA VAL A 31 -2.36 5.34 -11.25
C VAL A 31 -2.13 4.54 -9.97
N CYS A 32 -0.98 3.89 -9.86
CA CYS A 32 -0.64 3.00 -8.75
C CYS A 32 0.59 3.53 -7.99
N ALA A 33 0.48 3.67 -6.67
CA ALA A 33 1.59 4.02 -5.80
C ALA A 33 2.01 2.84 -4.92
N VAL A 34 3.31 2.67 -4.70
CA VAL A 34 3.88 1.58 -3.90
C VAL A 34 4.89 2.11 -2.90
N THR A 35 4.61 1.94 -1.60
CA THR A 35 5.63 2.15 -0.56
C THR A 35 6.51 0.91 -0.46
N GLY A 36 7.83 1.09 -0.32
CA GLY A 36 8.77 -0.04 -0.35
C GLY A 36 8.93 -0.63 -1.76
N GLY A 37 8.63 0.16 -2.80
CA GLY A 37 8.58 -0.30 -4.20
C GLY A 37 9.93 -0.32 -4.91
N ALA A 38 11.03 0.11 -4.27
CA ALA A 38 12.33 0.21 -4.93
C ALA A 38 13.04 -1.15 -5.09
N ARG A 39 12.62 -2.19 -4.36
CA ARG A 39 13.24 -3.53 -4.44
C ARG A 39 12.33 -4.63 -3.90
N GLY A 40 12.75 -5.88 -4.13
CA GLY A 40 12.15 -7.06 -3.52
C GLY A 40 10.67 -7.19 -3.87
N LEU A 41 9.86 -7.60 -2.90
CA LEU A 41 8.43 -7.90 -3.14
C LEU A 41 7.62 -6.69 -3.57
N GLY A 42 7.89 -5.52 -3.00
CA GLY A 42 7.21 -4.29 -3.39
C GLY A 42 7.42 -3.99 -4.88
N PHE A 43 8.65 -4.19 -5.36
CA PHE A 43 9.00 -4.04 -6.76
C PHE A 43 8.35 -5.10 -7.66
N GLU A 44 8.37 -6.38 -7.28
CA GLU A 44 7.73 -7.43 -8.10
C GLU A 44 6.20 -7.27 -8.18
N MET A 45 5.55 -6.86 -7.09
CA MET A 45 4.11 -6.55 -7.13
C MET A 45 3.81 -5.31 -7.98
N LEU A 46 4.70 -4.32 -7.94
CA LEU A 46 4.64 -3.16 -8.82
C LEU A 46 4.79 -3.56 -10.30
N ARG A 47 5.71 -4.47 -10.64
CA ARG A 47 5.85 -5.00 -12.02
C ARG A 47 4.55 -5.66 -12.47
N GLY A 48 3.86 -6.36 -11.57
CA GLY A 48 2.50 -6.87 -11.84
C GLY A 48 1.49 -5.76 -12.19
N PHE A 49 1.58 -4.58 -11.58
CA PHE A 49 0.74 -3.44 -12.00
C PHE A 49 1.11 -2.93 -13.39
N CYS A 50 2.41 -2.91 -13.72
CA CYS A 50 2.87 -2.57 -15.07
C CYS A 50 2.34 -3.55 -16.13
N GLU A 51 2.48 -4.85 -15.90
CA GLU A 51 1.98 -5.90 -16.79
C GLU A 51 0.45 -5.85 -16.96
N ALA A 52 -0.26 -5.39 -15.93
CA ALA A 52 -1.71 -5.19 -15.96
C ALA A 52 -2.16 -3.91 -16.70
N GLY A 53 -1.23 -3.09 -17.20
CA GLY A 53 -1.55 -1.89 -18.00
C GLY A 53 -1.81 -0.63 -17.17
N ALA A 54 -1.21 -0.52 -15.98
CA ALA A 54 -1.29 0.72 -15.20
C ALA A 54 -0.84 1.94 -16.03
N ALA A 55 -1.57 3.05 -15.88
CA ALA A 55 -1.30 4.27 -16.64
C ALA A 55 -0.16 5.12 -16.04
N GLY A 56 0.15 4.91 -14.77
CA GLY A 56 1.25 5.60 -14.08
C GLY A 56 1.66 4.87 -12.82
N ILE A 57 2.96 4.92 -12.52
CA ILE A 57 3.56 4.24 -11.37
C ILE A 57 4.31 5.26 -10.49
N ALA A 58 4.01 5.25 -9.19
CA ALA A 58 4.74 6.01 -8.19
C ALA A 58 5.43 5.08 -7.20
N ILE A 59 6.75 5.24 -7.02
CA ILE A 59 7.54 4.50 -6.04
C ILE A 59 7.85 5.43 -4.86
N LEU A 60 7.49 5.01 -3.66
CA LEU A 60 7.83 5.68 -2.41
C LEU A 60 8.84 4.81 -1.65
N ASP A 61 10.07 5.28 -1.48
CA ASP A 61 11.10 4.53 -0.75
C ASP A 61 12.18 5.45 -0.17
N VAL A 62 12.97 4.97 0.79
CA VAL A 62 14.15 5.67 1.33
C VAL A 62 15.40 5.46 0.47
N LEU A 63 15.43 4.39 -0.33
CA LEU A 63 16.58 3.96 -1.13
C LEU A 63 16.64 4.67 -2.49
N GLN A 64 17.32 5.81 -2.56
CA GLN A 64 17.42 6.64 -3.77
C GLN A 64 17.91 5.85 -5.00
N GLU A 65 19.08 5.21 -4.89
CA GLU A 65 19.71 4.53 -6.03
C GLU A 65 18.84 3.38 -6.57
N HIS A 66 18.27 2.58 -5.66
CA HIS A 66 17.37 1.48 -6.04
C HIS A 66 16.07 2.00 -6.67
N GLY A 67 15.56 3.14 -6.16
CA GLY A 67 14.40 3.81 -6.74
C GLY A 67 14.66 4.26 -8.17
N GLU A 68 15.81 4.87 -8.43
CA GLU A 68 16.20 5.29 -9.78
C GLU A 68 16.42 4.11 -10.74
N GLU A 69 17.00 3.02 -10.25
CA GLU A 69 17.14 1.76 -11.01
C GLU A 69 15.78 1.16 -11.35
N ALA A 70 14.86 1.07 -10.38
CA ALA A 70 13.50 0.60 -10.59
C ALA A 70 12.75 1.43 -11.65
N ILE A 71 12.89 2.76 -11.63
CA ILE A 71 12.29 3.63 -12.65
C ILE A 71 12.89 3.37 -14.04
N LYS A 72 14.20 3.15 -14.15
CA LYS A 72 14.84 2.80 -15.42
C LYS A 72 14.29 1.48 -15.95
N GLU A 73 14.21 0.45 -15.11
CA GLU A 73 13.64 -0.84 -15.50
C GLU A 73 12.19 -0.71 -15.97
N ILE A 74 11.33 0.00 -15.22
CA ILE A 74 9.92 0.20 -15.60
C ILE A 74 9.80 0.88 -16.97
N ASN A 75 10.59 1.93 -17.19
CA ASN A 75 10.59 2.67 -18.45
C ASN A 75 11.09 1.80 -19.62
N THR A 76 12.15 1.01 -19.41
CA THR A 76 12.72 0.14 -20.45
C THR A 76 11.80 -1.03 -20.80
N ASP A 77 11.23 -1.70 -19.81
CA ASP A 77 10.51 -2.95 -20.02
C ASP A 77 9.04 -2.73 -20.37
N PHE A 78 8.41 -1.67 -19.86
CA PHE A 78 6.97 -1.44 -20.01
C PHE A 78 6.62 -0.11 -20.69
N GLY A 79 7.53 0.87 -20.72
CA GLY A 79 7.26 2.19 -21.30
C GLY A 79 6.17 2.99 -20.57
N ILE A 80 5.93 2.69 -19.29
CA ILE A 80 4.89 3.33 -18.47
C ILE A 80 5.48 4.55 -17.76
N PRO A 81 4.78 5.70 -17.72
CA PRO A 81 5.21 6.83 -16.91
C PRO A 81 5.41 6.45 -15.44
N ALA A 82 6.63 6.61 -14.94
CA ALA A 82 6.97 6.27 -13.56
C ALA A 82 7.73 7.42 -12.88
N SER A 83 7.52 7.59 -11.58
CA SER A 83 8.22 8.60 -10.76
C SER A 83 8.61 8.05 -9.40
N PHE A 84 9.81 8.44 -8.94
CA PHE A 84 10.34 8.07 -7.64
C PHE A 84 10.21 9.24 -6.66
N TYR A 85 9.70 8.93 -5.46
CA TYR A 85 9.54 9.85 -4.36
C TYR A 85 10.35 9.32 -3.18
N ARG A 86 11.46 10.01 -2.87
CA ARG A 86 12.30 9.63 -1.73
C ARG A 86 11.61 10.02 -0.44
N VAL A 87 11.11 9.05 0.32
CA VAL A 87 10.33 9.30 1.54
C VAL A 87 10.54 8.21 2.57
N ASP A 88 10.70 8.62 3.82
CA ASP A 88 10.61 7.74 4.97
C ASP A 88 9.16 7.66 5.43
N VAL A 89 8.57 6.47 5.39
CA VAL A 89 7.16 6.28 5.77
C VAL A 89 6.87 6.67 7.22
N ARG A 90 7.87 6.77 8.09
CA ARG A 90 7.70 7.21 9.49
C ARG A 90 7.39 8.70 9.60
N ASP A 91 7.70 9.50 8.58
CA ASP A 91 7.43 10.93 8.55
C ASP A 91 6.08 11.20 7.88
N HIS A 92 5.04 11.39 8.69
CA HIS A 92 3.68 11.64 8.20
C HIS A 92 3.58 12.88 7.29
N VAL A 93 4.39 13.92 7.52
CA VAL A 93 4.37 15.14 6.70
C VAL A 93 4.96 14.84 5.33
N ALA A 94 6.14 14.20 5.30
CA ALA A 94 6.78 13.83 4.05
C ALA A 94 5.94 12.83 3.24
N VAL A 95 5.21 11.92 3.91
CA VAL A 95 4.27 11.00 3.26
C VAL A 95 3.09 11.75 2.65
N GLU A 96 2.47 12.70 3.37
CA GLU A 96 1.40 13.53 2.81
C GLU A 96 1.89 14.34 1.60
N GLU A 97 3.06 14.96 1.70
CA GLU A 97 3.68 15.69 0.58
C GLU A 97 3.96 14.81 -0.63
N ALA A 98 4.48 13.59 -0.43
CA ALA A 98 4.72 12.64 -1.51
C ALA A 98 3.41 12.21 -2.20
N ILE A 99 2.37 11.88 -1.44
CA ILE A 99 1.06 11.52 -2.00
C ILE A 99 0.42 12.71 -2.74
N ASN A 100 0.52 13.92 -2.20
CA ASN A 100 0.08 15.14 -2.89
C ASN A 100 0.85 15.34 -4.20
N GLY A 101 2.16 15.05 -4.19
CA GLY A 101 3.00 15.06 -5.38
C GLY A 101 2.50 14.10 -6.44
N ILE A 102 2.20 12.85 -6.07
CA ILE A 102 1.67 11.84 -7.00
C ILE A 102 0.37 12.29 -7.65
N VAL A 103 -0.58 12.79 -6.87
CA VAL A 103 -1.85 13.27 -7.41
C VAL A 103 -1.66 14.46 -8.34
N ARG A 104 -0.71 15.36 -8.04
CA ARG A 104 -0.37 16.48 -8.92
C ARG A 104 0.29 16.01 -10.22
N ASP A 105 1.23 15.09 -10.13
CA ASP A 105 2.09 14.70 -11.26
C ASP A 105 1.34 13.74 -12.22
N PHE A 106 0.46 12.88 -11.69
CA PHE A 106 -0.30 11.89 -12.46
C PHE A 106 -1.81 12.20 -12.60
N GLY A 107 -2.33 13.17 -11.84
CA GLY A 107 -3.75 13.56 -11.85
C GLY A 107 -4.68 12.65 -11.04
N SER A 108 -4.20 11.50 -10.55
CA SER A 108 -4.97 10.59 -9.69
C SER A 108 -4.09 9.73 -8.80
N LEU A 109 -4.73 9.11 -7.82
CA LEU A 109 -4.21 7.95 -7.10
C LEU A 109 -5.35 6.93 -6.96
N ASP A 110 -5.28 5.86 -7.73
CA ASP A 110 -6.34 4.85 -7.79
C ASP A 110 -6.03 3.62 -6.94
N VAL A 111 -4.74 3.26 -6.86
CA VAL A 111 -4.25 2.08 -6.12
C VAL A 111 -3.08 2.48 -5.23
N LEU A 112 -3.12 2.11 -3.95
CA LEU A 112 -1.98 2.18 -3.04
C LEU A 112 -1.60 0.77 -2.58
N LEU A 113 -0.33 0.41 -2.72
CA LEU A 113 0.25 -0.80 -2.15
C LEU A 113 1.25 -0.42 -1.06
N CYS A 114 0.94 -0.74 0.19
CA CYS A 114 1.83 -0.51 1.32
C CYS A 114 2.74 -1.73 1.54
N SER A 115 3.94 -1.72 0.94
CA SER A 115 4.92 -2.81 1.06
C SER A 115 6.16 -2.45 1.89
N ALA A 116 6.34 -1.18 2.27
CA ALA A 116 7.42 -0.78 3.16
C ALA A 116 7.32 -1.55 4.49
N GLY A 117 8.42 -2.20 4.88
CA GLY A 117 8.44 -2.99 6.10
C GLY A 117 9.83 -3.49 6.46
N VAL A 118 10.01 -3.79 7.74
CA VAL A 118 11.22 -4.38 8.30
C VAL A 118 10.86 -5.56 9.20
N VAL A 119 11.79 -6.49 9.34
CA VAL A 119 11.72 -7.62 10.26
C VAL A 119 12.97 -7.62 11.13
N ASP A 120 12.80 -8.02 12.38
CA ASP A 120 13.85 -8.20 13.36
C ASP A 120 13.62 -9.54 14.06
N ASN A 121 14.65 -10.37 14.10
CA ASN A 121 14.62 -11.70 14.70
C ASN A 121 15.43 -11.69 16.01
N LEU A 122 14.80 -11.26 17.09
CA LEU A 122 15.38 -11.12 18.43
C LEU A 122 14.46 -11.71 19.51
N PRO A 123 15.00 -12.43 20.52
CA PRO A 123 14.25 -12.90 21.68
C PRO A 123 13.54 -11.76 22.42
N ALA A 124 12.35 -12.01 22.94
CA ALA A 124 11.50 -10.97 23.52
C ALA A 124 12.09 -10.37 24.81
N GLU A 125 12.74 -11.19 25.62
CA GLU A 125 13.35 -10.83 26.90
C GLU A 125 14.63 -9.99 26.76
N THR A 126 15.23 -9.94 25.57
CA THR A 126 16.41 -9.12 25.26
C THR A 126 16.16 -8.09 24.16
N TYR A 127 14.90 -7.90 23.76
CA TYR A 127 14.54 -7.05 22.63
C TYR A 127 14.76 -5.55 22.96
N PRO A 128 15.63 -4.82 22.25
CA PRO A 128 15.87 -3.41 22.53
C PRO A 128 14.63 -2.55 22.23
N ALA A 129 14.31 -1.63 23.15
CA ALA A 129 13.09 -0.82 23.04
C ALA A 129 13.05 0.08 21.79
N ASP A 130 14.20 0.60 21.35
CA ASP A 130 14.35 1.39 20.13
C ASP A 130 14.10 0.56 18.87
N ARG A 131 14.56 -0.70 18.85
CA ARG A 131 14.31 -1.65 17.76
C ARG A 131 12.82 -1.99 17.68
N PHE A 132 12.18 -2.21 18.82
CA PHE A 132 10.74 -2.52 18.87
C PHE A 132 9.93 -1.35 18.30
N LYS A 133 10.23 -0.13 18.77
CA LYS A 133 9.61 1.11 18.26
C LYS A 133 9.83 1.25 16.77
N ARG A 134 11.05 1.06 16.27
CA ARG A 134 11.37 1.12 14.84
C ARG A 134 10.53 0.14 14.01
N VAL A 135 10.34 -1.11 14.47
CA VAL A 135 9.48 -2.08 13.76
C VAL A 135 8.03 -1.59 13.69
N MET A 136 7.49 -1.10 14.82
CA MET A 136 6.12 -0.58 14.86
C MET A 136 5.95 0.69 14.02
N ASP A 137 6.92 1.60 14.09
CA ASP A 137 6.89 2.87 13.37
C ASP A 137 6.92 2.66 11.86
N ILE A 138 7.74 1.72 11.37
CA ILE A 138 7.80 1.42 9.93
C ILE A 138 6.59 0.59 9.50
N ASN A 139 6.32 -0.54 10.17
CA ASN A 139 5.36 -1.52 9.68
C ASN A 139 3.89 -1.11 9.91
N LEU A 140 3.61 -0.34 10.96
CA LEU A 140 2.24 0.05 11.33
C LEU A 140 2.02 1.54 11.13
N ASN A 141 2.78 2.40 11.82
CA ASN A 141 2.53 3.85 11.77
C ASN A 141 2.72 4.39 10.35
N GLY A 142 3.83 4.05 9.70
CA GLY A 142 4.10 4.50 8.34
C GLY A 142 3.12 3.96 7.30
N LEU A 143 2.65 2.70 7.48
CA LEU A 143 1.57 2.16 6.66
C LEU A 143 0.26 2.94 6.87
N PHE A 144 -0.07 3.27 8.12
CA PHE A 144 -1.27 4.06 8.43
C PHE A 144 -1.19 5.46 7.82
N PHE A 145 -0.06 6.15 7.91
CA PHE A 145 0.12 7.48 7.31
C PHE A 145 -0.08 7.44 5.79
N ALA A 146 0.49 6.45 5.10
CA ALA A 146 0.28 6.27 3.67
C ALA A 146 -1.20 6.00 3.34
N CYS A 147 -1.85 5.11 4.09
CA CYS A 147 -3.28 4.82 3.92
C CYS A 147 -4.15 6.05 4.17
N GLN A 148 -3.87 6.82 5.21
CA GLN A 148 -4.63 8.01 5.58
C GLN A 148 -4.54 9.08 4.49
N SER A 149 -3.32 9.38 4.03
CA SER A 149 -3.08 10.38 2.97
C SER A 149 -3.74 9.95 1.66
N ALA A 150 -3.57 8.69 1.22
CA ALA A 150 -4.22 8.20 0.01
C ALA A 150 -5.76 8.13 0.15
N GLY A 151 -6.26 7.69 1.31
CA GLY A 151 -7.68 7.61 1.61
C GLY A 151 -8.36 8.98 1.51
N LYS A 152 -7.73 10.04 2.04
CA LYS A 152 -8.21 11.43 1.90
C LYS A 152 -8.42 11.82 0.43
N HIS A 153 -7.43 11.60 -0.42
CA HIS A 153 -7.54 11.87 -1.87
C HIS A 153 -8.60 11.02 -2.57
N MET A 154 -8.67 9.73 -2.25
CA MET A 154 -9.68 8.83 -2.82
C MET A 154 -11.11 9.26 -2.43
N ILE A 155 -11.31 9.68 -1.19
CA ILE A 155 -12.58 10.21 -0.68
C ILE A 155 -12.93 11.53 -1.37
N GLU A 156 -12.02 12.51 -1.37
CA GLU A 156 -12.23 13.83 -1.96
C GLU A 156 -12.52 13.75 -3.46
N SER A 157 -11.87 12.82 -4.18
CA SER A 157 -12.10 12.63 -5.61
C SER A 157 -13.46 11.99 -5.93
N GLY A 158 -14.12 11.33 -4.97
CA GLY A 158 -15.38 10.61 -5.17
C GLY A 158 -15.31 9.37 -6.07
N ARG A 159 -14.12 9.01 -6.57
CA ARG A 159 -13.89 7.88 -7.48
C ARG A 159 -13.68 6.54 -6.76
N GLY A 160 -13.45 6.57 -5.45
CA GLY A 160 -13.08 5.39 -4.68
C GLY A 160 -11.61 5.00 -4.92
N GLY A 161 -11.27 3.75 -4.60
CA GLY A 161 -9.91 3.26 -4.80
C GLY A 161 -9.65 1.88 -4.20
N SER A 162 -8.41 1.43 -4.32
CA SER A 162 -7.95 0.13 -3.79
C SER A 162 -6.68 0.31 -2.99
N ILE A 163 -6.71 -0.09 -1.72
CA ILE A 163 -5.54 -0.12 -0.85
C ILE A 163 -5.21 -1.59 -0.54
N ILE A 164 -3.95 -1.95 -0.76
CA ILE A 164 -3.42 -3.27 -0.48
C ILE A 164 -2.30 -3.13 0.53
N ASN A 165 -2.42 -3.80 1.67
CA ASN A 165 -1.47 -3.74 2.76
C ASN A 165 -0.71 -5.06 2.87
N ILE A 166 0.62 -5.01 2.86
CA ILE A 166 1.45 -6.21 3.01
C ILE A 166 1.59 -6.55 4.50
N ALA A 167 0.81 -7.54 4.91
CA ALA A 167 0.89 -8.17 6.21
C ALA A 167 1.97 -9.27 6.20
N SER A 168 1.71 -10.41 6.84
CA SER A 168 2.55 -11.61 6.81
C SER A 168 1.77 -12.79 7.33
N MET A 169 2.10 -14.02 6.94
CA MET A 169 1.63 -15.22 7.65
C MET A 169 1.92 -15.14 9.15
N SER A 170 3.01 -14.46 9.52
CA SER A 170 3.44 -14.25 10.90
C SER A 170 2.51 -13.32 11.70
N GLY A 171 1.59 -12.63 11.03
CA GLY A 171 0.49 -11.89 11.67
C GLY A 171 -0.73 -12.76 11.98
N HIS A 172 -0.81 -13.97 11.43
CA HIS A 172 -1.88 -14.95 11.68
C HIS A 172 -1.43 -16.07 12.62
N ILE A 173 -0.17 -16.48 12.52
CA ILE A 173 0.43 -17.57 13.29
C ILE A 173 1.81 -17.18 13.82
N VAL A 174 2.29 -17.87 14.85
CA VAL A 174 3.65 -17.69 15.36
C VAL A 174 4.60 -18.65 14.66
N ASN A 175 5.64 -18.12 14.01
CA ASN A 175 6.67 -18.91 13.36
C ASN A 175 7.65 -19.45 14.40
N TYR A 176 7.74 -20.77 14.53
CA TYR A 176 8.72 -21.43 15.40
C TYR A 176 9.84 -22.05 14.54
N PRO A 177 11.13 -21.95 14.94
CA PRO A 177 11.64 -21.38 16.19
C PRO A 177 12.07 -19.90 16.11
N GLN A 178 11.58 -19.09 15.17
CA GLN A 178 12.05 -17.70 15.00
C GLN A 178 11.54 -16.74 16.09
N PRO A 179 12.42 -16.14 16.91
CA PRO A 179 12.01 -15.10 17.86
C PRO A 179 11.77 -13.75 17.16
N GLN A 180 10.52 -13.43 16.81
CA GLN A 180 10.18 -12.18 16.09
C GLN A 180 8.87 -11.54 16.58
N SER A 181 8.67 -11.48 17.89
CA SER A 181 7.42 -11.04 18.52
C SER A 181 6.97 -9.63 18.07
N ALA A 182 7.89 -8.67 17.95
CA ALA A 182 7.59 -7.32 17.49
C ALA A 182 7.07 -7.30 16.04
N TYR A 183 7.70 -8.07 15.17
CA TYR A 183 7.28 -8.19 13.76
C TYR A 183 5.89 -8.83 13.67
N ASN A 184 5.67 -9.94 14.36
CA ASN A 184 4.38 -10.65 14.37
C ASN A 184 3.26 -9.74 14.89
N ALA A 185 3.51 -9.04 16.00
CA ALA A 185 2.56 -8.06 16.55
C ALA A 185 2.25 -6.93 15.55
N SER A 186 3.29 -6.37 14.90
CA SER A 186 3.09 -5.31 13.90
C SER A 186 2.26 -5.79 12.71
N LYS A 187 2.47 -7.03 12.23
CA LYS A 187 1.73 -7.57 11.07
C LYS A 187 0.31 -8.03 11.45
N ALA A 188 0.08 -8.48 12.68
CA ALA A 188 -1.25 -8.71 13.21
C ALA A 188 -2.05 -7.39 13.31
N ALA A 189 -1.40 -6.31 13.76
CA ALA A 189 -1.99 -4.98 13.79
C ALA A 189 -2.35 -4.49 12.38
N VAL A 190 -1.49 -4.69 11.38
CA VAL A 190 -1.80 -4.36 9.97
C VAL A 190 -3.05 -5.10 9.46
N ILE A 191 -3.22 -6.38 9.81
CA ILE A 191 -4.41 -7.16 9.43
C ILE A 191 -5.67 -6.56 10.02
N HIS A 192 -5.66 -6.23 11.31
CA HIS A 192 -6.84 -5.69 11.98
C HIS A 192 -7.14 -4.23 11.57
N LEU A 193 -6.10 -3.41 11.42
CA LEU A 193 -6.21 -2.05 10.92
C LEU A 193 -6.85 -2.04 9.52
N SER A 194 -6.41 -2.92 8.62
CA SER A 194 -6.95 -3.00 7.26
C SER A 194 -8.45 -3.32 7.23
N LYS A 195 -8.93 -4.17 8.15
CA LYS A 195 -10.37 -4.46 8.30
C LYS A 195 -11.15 -3.25 8.79
N SER A 196 -10.57 -2.48 9.71
CA SER A 196 -11.19 -1.26 10.25
C SER A 196 -11.30 -0.20 9.15
N LEU A 197 -10.20 0.07 8.42
CA LEU A 197 -10.19 1.00 7.29
C LEU A 197 -11.16 0.56 6.17
N ALA A 198 -11.26 -0.74 5.89
CA ALA A 198 -12.24 -1.25 4.92
C ALA A 198 -13.68 -0.95 5.34
N ALA A 199 -14.02 -1.12 6.62
CA ALA A 199 -15.35 -0.83 7.15
C ALA A 199 -15.64 0.68 7.13
N GLU A 200 -14.68 1.49 7.57
CA GLU A 200 -14.79 2.96 7.61
C GLU A 200 -14.93 3.56 6.21
N TRP A 201 -14.20 3.04 5.22
CA TRP A 201 -14.14 3.65 3.88
C TRP A 201 -14.99 2.95 2.82
N ALA A 202 -15.73 1.91 3.18
CA ALA A 202 -16.71 1.27 2.29
C ALA A 202 -17.73 2.26 1.68
N PRO A 203 -18.31 3.23 2.43
CA PRO A 203 -19.23 4.22 1.85
C PRO A 203 -18.58 5.07 0.74
N HIS A 204 -17.25 5.20 0.76
CA HIS A 204 -16.48 5.96 -0.21
C HIS A 204 -15.99 5.12 -1.39
N LYS A 205 -16.44 3.86 -1.52
CA LYS A 205 -16.02 2.91 -2.57
C LYS A 205 -14.52 2.63 -2.55
N ILE A 206 -13.91 2.69 -1.37
CA ILE A 206 -12.51 2.33 -1.15
C ILE A 206 -12.49 0.93 -0.58
N ARG A 207 -11.75 0.03 -1.23
CA ARG A 207 -11.50 -1.31 -0.72
C ARG A 207 -10.14 -1.35 -0.05
N VAL A 208 -10.05 -1.96 1.13
CA VAL A 208 -8.78 -2.18 1.82
C VAL A 208 -8.62 -3.68 2.07
N ASN A 209 -7.52 -4.27 1.60
CA ASN A 209 -7.25 -5.69 1.71
C ASN A 209 -5.81 -5.93 2.18
N THR A 210 -5.54 -7.13 2.67
CA THR A 210 -4.17 -7.55 3.00
C THR A 210 -3.72 -8.74 2.19
N ILE A 211 -2.45 -8.75 1.80
CA ILE A 211 -1.75 -9.96 1.38
C ILE A 211 -0.83 -10.38 2.52
N SER A 212 -0.80 -11.67 2.84
CA SER A 212 0.01 -12.22 3.93
C SER A 212 1.00 -13.24 3.36
N PRO A 213 2.15 -12.77 2.85
CA PRO A 213 3.13 -13.67 2.28
C PRO A 213 3.68 -14.67 3.31
N GLY A 214 4.06 -15.84 2.82
CA GLY A 214 4.73 -16.89 3.59
C GLY A 214 6.24 -16.63 3.71
N TYR A 215 7.03 -17.71 3.64
CA TYR A 215 8.48 -17.60 3.50
C TYR A 215 8.86 -17.28 2.06
N MET A 216 9.73 -16.30 1.88
CA MET A 216 10.33 -15.89 0.62
C MET A 216 11.80 -15.57 0.84
#